data_AF-A0A2Z3UQR9-F1
#
_entry.id   AF-A0A2Z3UQR9-F1
#
_cell.length_a   1.000
_cell.length_b   1.000
_cell.length_c   1.000
_cell.angle_alpha   90.00
_cell.angle_beta   90.00
_cell.angle_gamma   90.00
#
_symmetry.space_group_name_H-M   'P 1'
#
loop_
_entity.id
_entity.type
_entity.pdbx_description
1 polymer ?
#
loop_
_entity_poly.entity_id
_entity_poly.type
_entity_poly.pdbx_seq_one_letter_code
_entity_poly.pdbx_strand_id
1 'polypeptide(L)'
;MFCKHAVIVGCALAIITFTGAAVPVAAQPQRAATPSALSALSALSARKPPPGMLKALQRDLHLSAEQAQVRLLNEIHLTPIEAQLRRRLDTRFAGSWLSGPTAQTLVVATTTAADATQITDLGARAEIVRRSLMDLQAIKKKIDDAFARHPYAGSVRYIDTTTNKVVVLAEESATAVALIKAIAVDRAAVKIVSSTERPQTMHDLVGGQSYSIGAIGRCSTGFSVIGKTTKGFLSAGHCGKAGSITTGANRVPQGVVHASTFPGSDFSYITTNSLWTPTPNTDNGAGSMVSIAGSRQAIKGASVCRSGATTGWRCGTIQQFNASVTYPQGSVSGLTRTDVCAESGDSGGPFISIDQAQGITSGASGNCAVGGFTYFQPVNEILTTYDLSLVTTASTPPLISTGTCTGYPDTATGTLRNGRSAYHPTRANTAGVHLSCLQAEEGTDFDLYLEKRTDSDWVTVATADSPNPSESIRYTGAPGQYRYRIVAESGSGAYLLGCTAP
;
A
#
# COMPACT_ATOMS: atom_id res chain seq x y z
N MET A 1 -46.92 64.15 -74.24
CA MET A 1 -46.69 65.58 -73.95
C MET A 1 -45.40 65.71 -73.15
N PHE A 2 -44.37 66.27 -73.81
CA PHE A 2 -43.35 67.23 -73.32
C PHE A 2 -42.59 66.92 -72.02
N CYS A 3 -41.31 66.51 -72.13
CA CYS A 3 -40.06 67.30 -71.99
C CYS A 3 -39.39 67.01 -70.63
N LYS A 4 -38.23 66.30 -70.56
CA LYS A 4 -36.83 66.83 -70.66
C LYS A 4 -36.63 68.05 -69.74
N HIS A 5 -35.68 68.08 -68.80
CA HIS A 5 -34.21 68.21 -68.93
C HIS A 5 -33.54 67.61 -67.66
N ALA A 6 -32.47 66.80 -67.62
CA ALA A 6 -31.17 66.73 -68.30
C ALA A 6 -30.15 67.81 -67.87
N VAL A 7 -29.18 67.43 -67.01
CA VAL A 7 -27.76 67.87 -66.95
C VAL A 7 -27.00 66.73 -66.22
N ILE A 8 -26.39 65.73 -66.88
CA ILE A 8 -25.04 65.66 -67.51
C ILE A 8 -23.89 66.12 -66.61
N VAL A 9 -23.07 65.17 -66.13
CA VAL A 9 -21.59 65.04 -66.29
C VAL A 9 -21.28 63.62 -65.78
N GLY A 10 -20.91 62.63 -66.58
CA GLY A 10 -19.65 62.48 -67.29
C GLY A 10 -18.95 61.22 -66.76
N CYS A 11 -19.13 60.09 -67.44
CA CYS A 11 -18.52 58.79 -67.12
C CYS A 11 -17.00 58.84 -67.27
N ALA A 12 -16.28 58.39 -66.24
CA ALA A 12 -14.96 57.79 -66.38
C ALA A 12 -15.10 56.27 -66.19
N LEU A 13 -14.78 55.50 -67.24
CA LEU A 13 -14.61 54.04 -67.13
C LEU A 13 -13.38 53.76 -66.26
N ALA A 14 -13.59 53.17 -65.09
CA ALA A 14 -12.57 52.41 -64.38
C ALA A 14 -13.00 50.93 -64.40
N ILE A 15 -12.19 50.11 -65.06
CA ILE A 15 -12.30 48.66 -65.07
C ILE A 15 -12.03 48.18 -63.65
N ILE A 16 -13.06 47.67 -62.96
CA ILE A 16 -12.90 46.92 -61.71
C ILE A 16 -13.27 45.47 -62.00
N THR A 17 -12.26 44.62 -61.85
CA THR A 17 -12.34 43.16 -61.87
C THR A 17 -13.36 42.68 -60.84
N PHE A 18 -14.41 42.00 -61.30
CA PHE A 18 -15.37 41.31 -60.44
C PHE A 18 -14.69 40.06 -59.85
N THR A 19 -14.28 40.15 -58.59
CA THR A 19 -13.97 38.97 -57.77
C THR A 19 -15.28 38.25 -57.46
N GLY A 20 -15.44 37.05 -58.00
CA GLY A 20 -16.54 36.16 -57.63
C GLY A 20 -16.41 35.76 -56.17
N ALA A 21 -17.24 36.35 -55.29
CA ALA A 21 -17.41 35.87 -53.94
C ALA A 21 -18.12 34.52 -53.98
N ALA A 22 -17.36 33.44 -53.81
CA ALA A 22 -17.90 32.13 -53.48
C ALA A 22 -18.62 32.25 -52.13
N VAL A 23 -19.94 32.04 -52.12
CA VAL A 23 -20.70 31.91 -50.87
C VAL A 23 -20.28 30.59 -50.23
N PRO A 24 -19.69 30.56 -49.03
CA PRO A 24 -19.40 29.32 -48.37
C PRO A 24 -20.73 28.70 -47.92
N VAL A 25 -20.97 27.44 -48.30
CA VAL A 25 -21.99 26.61 -47.66
C VAL A 25 -21.66 26.58 -46.18
N ALA A 26 -22.49 27.19 -45.35
CA ALA A 26 -22.35 27.12 -43.91
C ALA A 26 -22.53 25.65 -43.48
N ALA A 27 -21.42 24.99 -43.13
CA ALA A 27 -21.46 23.68 -42.50
C ALA A 27 -22.26 23.80 -41.19
N GLN A 28 -23.39 23.10 -41.13
CA GLN A 28 -24.19 22.98 -39.94
C GLN A 28 -23.31 22.42 -38.81
N PRO A 29 -23.25 23.03 -37.62
CA PRO A 29 -22.44 22.49 -36.54
C PRO A 29 -22.98 21.11 -36.22
N GLN A 30 -22.17 20.07 -36.45
CA GLN A 30 -22.42 18.74 -35.90
C GLN A 30 -22.52 18.92 -34.38
N ARG A 31 -23.74 18.79 -33.84
CA ARG A 31 -23.92 18.57 -32.41
C ARG A 31 -23.05 17.36 -32.08
N ALA A 32 -22.02 17.57 -31.27
CA ALA A 32 -21.33 16.48 -30.61
C ALA A 32 -22.41 15.64 -29.93
N ALA A 33 -22.55 14.38 -30.33
CA ALA A 33 -23.46 13.46 -29.68
C ALA A 33 -23.08 13.43 -28.19
N THR A 34 -23.99 13.85 -27.32
CA THR A 34 -23.86 13.60 -25.89
C THR A 34 -23.63 12.10 -25.71
N PRO A 35 -22.56 11.67 -25.03
CA PRO A 35 -22.34 10.26 -24.77
C PRO A 35 -23.61 9.70 -24.13
N SER A 36 -24.17 8.64 -24.71
CA SER A 36 -25.29 7.93 -24.12
C SER A 36 -24.88 7.44 -22.72
N ALA A 37 -25.83 7.41 -21.77
CA ALA A 37 -25.56 6.98 -20.39
C ALA A 37 -24.87 5.60 -20.32
N LEU A 38 -25.14 4.72 -21.28
CA LEU A 38 -24.47 3.44 -21.50
C LEU A 38 -22.97 3.58 -21.80
N SER A 39 -22.56 4.56 -22.59
CA SER A 39 -21.15 4.81 -22.93
C SER A 39 -20.38 5.41 -21.74
N ALA A 40 -21.04 6.20 -20.88
CA ALA A 40 -20.48 6.68 -19.63
C ALA A 40 -20.34 5.55 -18.59
N LEU A 41 -21.34 4.66 -18.49
CA LEU A 41 -21.29 3.45 -17.65
C LEU A 41 -20.16 2.49 -18.08
N SER A 42 -19.94 2.30 -19.38
CA SER A 42 -18.80 1.52 -19.90
C SER A 42 -17.43 2.17 -19.60
N ALA A 43 -17.33 3.50 -19.63
CA ALA A 43 -16.11 4.22 -19.27
C ALA A 43 -15.83 4.22 -17.75
N LEU A 44 -16.87 4.20 -16.91
CA LEU A 44 -16.76 4.06 -15.45
C LEU A 44 -16.45 2.61 -15.02
N SER A 45 -16.89 1.63 -15.81
CA SER A 45 -16.52 0.21 -15.65
C SER A 45 -15.04 -0.08 -15.99
N ALA A 46 -14.33 0.87 -16.60
CA ALA A 46 -12.94 0.69 -17.04
C ALA A 46 -11.88 1.04 -15.96
N ARG A 47 -12.26 1.63 -14.81
CA ARG A 47 -11.33 1.83 -13.69
C ARG A 47 -11.26 0.58 -12.84
N LYS A 48 -10.25 -0.27 -13.08
CA LYS A 48 -9.93 -1.37 -12.19
C LYS A 48 -9.51 -0.82 -10.82
N PRO A 49 -10.04 -1.35 -9.71
CA PRO A 49 -9.62 -0.93 -8.38
C PRO A 49 -8.14 -1.25 -8.13
N PRO A 50 -7.49 -0.57 -7.18
CA PRO A 50 -6.11 -0.84 -6.79
C PRO A 50 -5.85 -2.34 -6.56
N PRO A 51 -4.65 -2.86 -6.89
CA PRO A 51 -4.31 -4.26 -6.67
C PRO A 51 -4.61 -4.71 -5.24
N GLY A 52 -5.27 -5.86 -5.09
CA GLY A 52 -5.62 -6.44 -3.78
C GLY A 52 -6.88 -5.87 -3.13
N MET A 53 -7.42 -4.73 -3.57
CA MET A 53 -8.62 -4.12 -2.97
C MET A 53 -9.84 -5.06 -3.04
N LEU A 54 -10.08 -5.74 -4.17
CA LEU A 54 -11.17 -6.70 -4.30
C LEU A 54 -11.03 -7.89 -3.34
N LYS A 55 -9.82 -8.42 -3.16
CA LYS A 55 -9.56 -9.52 -2.22
C LYS A 55 -9.77 -9.07 -0.77
N ALA A 56 -9.37 -7.84 -0.44
CA ALA A 56 -9.62 -7.24 0.88
C ALA A 56 -11.11 -7.05 1.14
N LEU A 57 -11.86 -6.48 0.19
CA LEU A 57 -13.32 -6.31 0.30
C LEU A 57 -14.05 -7.65 0.49
N GLN A 58 -13.65 -8.70 -0.23
CA GLN A 58 -14.22 -10.04 -0.06
C GLN A 58 -13.96 -10.60 1.35
N ARG A 59 -12.70 -10.53 1.82
CA ARG A 59 -12.29 -11.04 3.13
C ARG A 59 -12.97 -10.28 4.27
N ASP A 60 -12.96 -8.95 4.21
CA ASP A 60 -13.28 -8.08 5.36
C ASP A 60 -14.77 -7.75 5.44
N LEU A 61 -15.47 -7.67 4.31
CA LEU A 61 -16.90 -7.40 4.26
C LEU A 61 -17.73 -8.66 3.99
N HIS A 62 -17.08 -9.82 3.90
CA HIS A 62 -17.72 -11.11 3.61
C HIS A 62 -18.53 -11.09 2.29
N LEU A 63 -17.96 -10.49 1.25
CA LEU A 63 -18.56 -10.36 -0.09
C LEU A 63 -18.01 -11.42 -1.03
N SER A 64 -18.79 -11.83 -2.04
CA SER A 64 -18.25 -12.54 -3.21
C SER A 64 -17.41 -11.61 -4.09
N ALA A 65 -16.61 -12.19 -5.00
CA ALA A 65 -15.85 -11.42 -5.98
C ALA A 65 -16.75 -10.50 -6.82
N GLU A 66 -17.87 -11.01 -7.35
CA GLU A 66 -18.87 -10.19 -8.03
C GLU A 66 -19.43 -9.08 -7.13
N GLN A 67 -19.81 -9.39 -5.89
CA GLN A 67 -20.40 -8.40 -4.99
C GLN A 67 -19.42 -7.27 -4.67
N ALA A 68 -18.13 -7.59 -4.47
CA ALA A 68 -17.10 -6.59 -4.25
C ALA A 68 -16.90 -5.68 -5.48
N GLN A 69 -16.95 -6.25 -6.69
CA GLN A 69 -16.87 -5.48 -7.93
C GLN A 69 -18.10 -4.59 -8.15
N VAL A 70 -19.30 -5.14 -7.99
CA VAL A 70 -20.57 -4.39 -8.07
C VAL A 70 -20.58 -3.26 -7.04
N ARG A 71 -20.08 -3.50 -5.82
CA ARG A 71 -19.99 -2.48 -4.79
C ARG A 71 -19.15 -1.28 -5.21
N LEU A 72 -17.99 -1.51 -5.81
CA LEU A 72 -17.12 -0.44 -6.30
C LEU A 72 -17.73 0.32 -7.47
N LEU A 73 -18.38 -0.39 -8.40
CA LEU A 73 -19.16 0.24 -9.48
C LEU A 73 -20.29 1.11 -8.93
N ASN A 74 -20.92 0.67 -7.84
CA ASN A 74 -21.96 1.41 -7.15
C ASN A 74 -21.43 2.72 -6.55
N GLU A 75 -20.33 2.67 -5.83
CA GLU A 75 -19.66 3.85 -5.26
C GLU A 75 -19.25 4.84 -6.36
N ILE A 76 -18.69 4.34 -7.46
CA ILE A 76 -18.23 5.15 -8.59
C ILE A 76 -19.39 5.94 -9.22
N HIS A 77 -20.54 5.31 -9.46
CA HIS A 77 -21.66 5.98 -10.13
C HIS A 77 -22.50 6.85 -9.18
N LEU A 78 -22.61 6.49 -7.89
CA LEU A 78 -23.40 7.24 -6.90
C LEU A 78 -22.67 8.49 -6.37
N THR A 79 -21.34 8.49 -6.38
CA THR A 79 -20.53 9.65 -5.95
C THR A 79 -20.91 10.97 -6.64
N PRO A 80 -20.97 11.08 -7.98
CA PRO A 80 -21.36 12.33 -8.63
C PRO A 80 -22.82 12.73 -8.36
N ILE A 81 -23.72 11.75 -8.19
CA ILE A 81 -25.13 11.98 -7.85
C ILE A 81 -25.25 12.59 -6.44
N GLU A 82 -24.54 12.03 -5.46
CA GLU A 82 -24.47 12.58 -4.10
C GLU A 82 -23.96 14.02 -4.10
N ALA A 83 -22.86 14.27 -4.81
CA ALA A 83 -22.28 15.61 -4.88
C ALA A 83 -23.25 16.64 -5.50
N GLN A 84 -24.04 16.23 -6.50
CA GLN A 84 -25.08 17.06 -7.10
C GLN A 84 -26.23 17.33 -6.12
N LEU A 85 -26.71 16.31 -5.43
CA LEU A 85 -27.78 16.45 -4.43
C LEU A 85 -27.34 17.33 -3.26
N ARG A 86 -26.12 17.14 -2.74
CA ARG A 86 -25.55 17.98 -1.68
C ARG A 86 -25.56 19.46 -2.06
N ARG A 87 -25.15 19.81 -3.29
CA ARG A 87 -25.18 21.21 -3.77
C ARG A 87 -26.58 21.77 -3.96
N ARG A 88 -27.54 20.95 -4.41
CA ARG A 88 -28.93 21.39 -4.64
C ARG A 88 -29.70 21.61 -3.34
N LEU A 89 -29.44 20.76 -2.35
CA LEU A 89 -30.11 20.79 -1.06
C LEU A 89 -29.50 21.85 -0.13
N ASP A 90 -28.20 22.12 -0.28
CA ASP A 90 -27.48 23.19 0.42
C ASP A 90 -27.73 23.15 1.94
N THR A 91 -28.28 24.22 2.54
CA THR A 91 -28.60 24.30 3.97
C THR A 91 -29.60 23.26 4.47
N ARG A 92 -30.35 22.62 3.56
CA ARG A 92 -31.32 21.55 3.88
C ARG A 92 -30.70 20.16 3.87
N PHE A 93 -29.48 20.02 3.34
CA PHE A 93 -28.76 18.75 3.33
C PHE A 93 -28.45 18.30 4.76
N ALA A 94 -28.85 17.08 5.12
CA ALA A 94 -28.71 16.52 6.45
C ALA A 94 -27.73 15.33 6.53
N GLY A 95 -27.04 15.03 5.42
CA GLY A 95 -26.09 13.93 5.29
C GLY A 95 -26.53 12.92 4.24
N SER A 96 -25.63 11.98 3.93
CA SER A 96 -25.88 10.90 2.98
C SER A 96 -25.07 9.66 3.37
N TRP A 97 -25.53 8.48 2.95
CA TRP A 97 -24.80 7.24 3.11
C TRP A 97 -25.19 6.23 2.04
N LEU A 98 -24.32 5.26 1.82
CA LEU A 98 -24.60 4.11 0.97
C LEU A 98 -25.17 2.98 1.84
N SER A 99 -26.20 2.30 1.33
CA SER A 99 -26.90 1.24 2.03
C SER A 99 -26.95 -0.04 1.18
N GLY A 100 -26.97 -1.18 1.90
CA GLY A 100 -26.95 -2.52 1.33
C GLY A 100 -25.54 -3.11 1.17
N PRO A 101 -25.43 -4.44 1.02
CA PRO A 101 -24.15 -5.16 0.99
C PRO A 101 -23.25 -4.73 -0.17
N THR A 102 -23.85 -4.30 -1.29
CA THR A 102 -23.12 -3.82 -2.46
C THR A 102 -23.22 -2.30 -2.60
N ALA A 103 -23.51 -1.56 -1.53
CA ALA A 103 -23.62 -0.10 -1.57
C ALA A 103 -24.60 0.42 -2.64
N GLN A 104 -25.63 -0.37 -2.96
CA GLN A 104 -26.49 -0.15 -4.13
C GLN A 104 -27.49 1.00 -3.98
N THR A 105 -27.73 1.47 -2.75
CA THR A 105 -28.69 2.53 -2.48
C THR A 105 -27.98 3.73 -1.88
N LEU A 106 -27.96 4.86 -2.59
CA LEU A 106 -27.63 6.15 -2.00
C LEU A 106 -28.84 6.68 -1.23
N VAL A 107 -28.68 6.89 0.07
CA VAL A 107 -29.66 7.58 0.90
C VAL A 107 -29.20 9.01 1.11
N VAL A 108 -30.10 9.97 0.90
CA VAL A 108 -29.85 11.39 1.14
C VAL A 108 -30.87 11.92 2.14
N ALA A 109 -30.35 12.38 3.28
CA ALA A 109 -31.15 12.99 4.31
C ALA A 109 -31.37 14.49 4.03
N THR A 110 -32.59 14.96 4.24
CA THR A 110 -32.99 16.37 4.09
C THR A 110 -33.87 16.80 5.25
N THR A 111 -33.89 18.10 5.56
CA THR A 111 -34.77 18.68 6.59
C THR A 111 -36.19 18.98 6.10
N THR A 112 -36.48 18.80 4.81
CA THR A 112 -37.81 19.10 4.24
C THR A 112 -38.32 17.99 3.33
N ALA A 113 -39.60 17.67 3.47
CA ALA A 113 -40.28 16.72 2.60
C ALA A 113 -40.38 17.22 1.14
N ALA A 114 -40.30 18.53 0.90
CA ALA A 114 -40.35 19.11 -0.44
C ALA A 114 -39.14 18.69 -1.32
N ASP A 115 -38.04 18.25 -0.71
CA ASP A 115 -36.86 17.81 -1.42
C ASP A 115 -36.94 16.35 -1.89
N ALA A 116 -37.94 15.59 -1.42
CA ALA A 116 -38.02 14.15 -1.68
C ALA A 116 -38.04 13.82 -3.18
N THR A 117 -38.83 14.55 -3.97
CA THR A 117 -38.96 14.33 -5.42
C THR A 117 -37.62 14.55 -6.14
N GLN A 118 -36.92 15.66 -5.88
CA GLN A 118 -35.64 15.91 -6.55
C GLN A 118 -34.53 14.93 -6.16
N ILE A 119 -34.63 14.31 -4.97
CA ILE A 119 -33.74 13.24 -4.52
C ILE A 119 -34.04 11.94 -5.28
N THR A 120 -35.32 11.56 -5.36
CA THR A 120 -35.74 10.33 -6.05
C THR A 120 -35.55 10.42 -7.57
N ASP A 121 -35.72 11.59 -8.17
CA ASP A 121 -35.51 11.83 -9.61
C ASP A 121 -34.06 11.59 -10.03
N LEU A 122 -33.12 11.68 -9.09
CA LEU A 122 -31.70 11.39 -9.31
C LEU A 122 -31.30 9.97 -8.87
N GLY A 123 -32.27 9.10 -8.56
CA GLY A 123 -32.04 7.70 -8.22
C GLY A 123 -31.60 7.44 -6.78
N ALA A 124 -31.72 8.43 -5.89
CA ALA A 124 -31.43 8.28 -4.46
C ALA A 124 -32.70 8.10 -3.63
N ARG A 125 -32.57 7.48 -2.44
CA ARG A 125 -33.64 7.39 -1.45
C ARG A 125 -33.63 8.64 -0.57
N ALA A 126 -34.75 9.36 -0.52
CA ALA A 126 -34.92 10.49 0.40
C ALA A 126 -35.17 10.00 1.83
N GLU A 127 -34.57 10.68 2.81
CA GLU A 127 -34.85 10.50 4.22
C GLU A 127 -35.09 11.84 4.89
N ILE A 128 -36.27 12.05 5.48
CA ILE A 128 -36.61 13.32 6.11
C ILE A 128 -36.18 13.26 7.59
N VAL A 129 -35.32 14.19 7.99
CA VAL A 129 -34.77 14.26 9.35
C VAL A 129 -34.89 15.66 9.93
N ARG A 130 -34.62 15.81 11.22
CA ARG A 130 -34.89 17.07 11.93
C ARG A 130 -33.79 18.12 11.74
N ARG A 131 -32.53 17.72 11.64
CA ARG A 131 -31.37 18.63 11.71
C ARG A 131 -30.57 18.57 10.42
N SER A 132 -30.14 19.72 9.93
CA SER A 132 -29.21 19.79 8.80
C SER A 132 -27.83 19.27 9.22
N LEU A 133 -26.96 18.98 8.25
CA LEU A 133 -25.58 18.62 8.51
C LEU A 133 -24.83 19.80 9.14
N MET A 134 -25.18 21.03 8.74
CA MET A 134 -24.63 22.27 9.32
C MET A 134 -24.98 22.40 10.81
N ASP A 135 -26.22 22.09 11.20
CA ASP A 135 -26.62 22.09 12.62
C ASP A 135 -25.83 21.05 13.43
N LEU A 136 -25.68 19.83 12.88
CA LEU A 136 -24.92 18.76 13.53
C LEU A 136 -23.43 19.11 13.66
N GLN A 137 -22.84 19.78 12.67
CA GLN A 137 -21.47 20.28 12.73
C GLN A 137 -21.30 21.35 13.81
N ALA A 138 -22.24 22.29 13.94
CA ALA A 138 -22.22 23.31 14.99
C ALA A 138 -22.33 22.70 16.39
N ILE A 139 -23.17 21.66 16.56
CA ILE A 139 -23.30 20.92 17.81
C ILE A 139 -22.01 20.14 18.10
N LYS A 140 -21.47 19.42 17.10
CA LYS A 140 -20.23 18.64 17.26
C LYS A 140 -19.07 19.53 17.70
N LYS A 141 -18.94 20.73 17.11
CA LYS A 141 -17.87 21.67 17.49
C LYS A 141 -17.92 22.04 18.98
N LYS A 142 -19.10 22.37 19.50
CA LYS A 142 -19.27 22.69 20.94
C LYS A 142 -18.91 21.50 21.84
N ILE A 143 -19.22 20.28 21.40
CA ILE A 143 -18.86 19.06 22.13
C ILE A 143 -17.35 18.82 22.05
N ASP A 144 -16.72 19.01 20.88
CA ASP A 144 -15.27 18.87 20.71
C ASP A 144 -14.51 19.82 21.64
N ASP A 145 -14.94 21.08 21.73
CA ASP A 145 -14.33 22.10 22.60
C ASP A 145 -14.44 21.71 24.08
N ALA A 146 -15.62 21.22 24.51
CA ALA A 146 -15.87 20.83 25.91
C ALA A 146 -15.13 19.56 26.35
N PHE A 147 -14.84 18.65 25.42
CA PHE A 147 -14.21 17.35 25.72
C PHE A 147 -12.71 17.33 25.42
N ALA A 148 -12.12 18.44 24.98
CA ALA A 148 -10.70 18.53 24.57
C ALA A 148 -9.70 18.05 25.63
N ARG A 149 -10.05 18.15 26.93
CA ARG A 149 -9.20 17.75 28.06
C ARG A 149 -9.68 16.50 28.81
N HIS A 150 -10.64 15.76 28.23
CA HIS A 150 -11.29 14.62 28.88
C HIS A 150 -11.18 13.35 28.01
N PRO A 151 -10.00 12.74 27.90
CA PRO A 151 -9.77 11.63 26.97
C PRO A 151 -10.65 10.39 27.25
N TYR A 152 -11.02 10.13 28.51
CA TYR A 152 -11.84 8.96 28.89
C TYR A 152 -13.35 9.21 28.82
N ALA A 153 -13.78 10.47 28.76
CA ALA A 153 -15.19 10.84 28.69
C ALA A 153 -15.72 10.93 27.25
N GLY A 154 -14.84 10.95 26.24
CA GLY A 154 -15.28 11.13 24.85
C GLY A 154 -14.13 11.17 23.86
N SER A 155 -13.22 10.19 23.89
CA SER A 155 -12.06 10.07 23.00
C SER A 155 -12.45 10.13 21.52
N VAL A 156 -13.59 9.54 21.16
CA VAL A 156 -14.11 9.48 19.80
C VAL A 156 -15.46 10.17 19.72
N ARG A 157 -15.59 11.11 18.76
CA ARG A 157 -16.76 11.96 18.57
C ARG A 157 -17.03 12.13 17.08
N TYR A 158 -18.22 11.77 16.61
CA TYR A 158 -18.58 11.83 15.19
C TYR A 158 -20.03 12.25 14.96
N ILE A 159 -20.34 12.68 13.74
CA ILE A 159 -21.72 12.87 13.29
C ILE A 159 -22.16 11.56 12.66
N ASP A 160 -23.25 11.02 13.18
CA ASP A 160 -23.95 9.88 12.60
C ASP A 160 -25.13 10.40 11.77
N THR A 161 -24.95 10.39 10.45
CA THR A 161 -25.97 10.84 9.50
C THR A 161 -27.15 9.88 9.44
N THR A 162 -26.97 8.62 9.81
CA THR A 162 -28.04 7.60 9.80
C THR A 162 -29.01 7.79 10.97
N THR A 163 -28.52 8.29 12.12
CA THR A 163 -29.36 8.57 13.29
C THR A 163 -29.65 10.07 13.49
N ASN A 164 -29.12 10.93 12.61
CA ASN A 164 -29.21 12.40 12.65
C ASN A 164 -28.76 12.99 14.02
N LYS A 165 -27.64 12.49 14.54
CA LYS A 165 -27.09 12.81 15.87
C LYS A 165 -25.57 12.97 15.86
N VAL A 166 -25.05 13.64 16.89
CA VAL A 166 -23.64 13.60 17.27
C VAL A 166 -23.46 12.49 18.30
N VAL A 167 -22.58 11.53 18.00
CA VAL A 167 -22.28 10.40 18.88
C VAL A 167 -20.97 10.67 19.63
N VAL A 168 -20.99 10.42 20.94
CA VAL A 168 -19.82 10.45 21.83
C VAL A 168 -19.59 9.03 22.36
N LEU A 169 -18.43 8.46 22.05
CA LEU A 169 -18.01 7.17 22.58
C LEU A 169 -17.26 7.41 23.91
N ALA A 170 -17.82 6.91 25.02
CA ALA A 170 -17.36 7.26 26.36
C ALA A 170 -17.20 6.03 27.26
N GLU A 171 -16.01 5.85 27.82
CA GLU A 171 -15.78 4.86 28.88
C GLU A 171 -16.41 5.39 30.19
N GLU A 172 -16.12 6.65 30.52
CA GLU A 172 -16.71 7.36 31.64
C GLU A 172 -18.03 8.06 31.24
N SER A 173 -19.07 7.27 31.01
CA SER A 173 -20.37 7.79 30.55
C SER A 173 -20.98 8.84 31.49
N ALA A 174 -20.76 8.74 32.82
CA ALA A 174 -21.24 9.74 33.78
C ALA A 174 -20.57 11.11 33.59
N THR A 175 -19.24 11.12 33.40
CA THR A 175 -18.46 12.32 33.10
C THR A 175 -18.91 12.93 31.77
N ALA A 176 -19.13 12.10 30.74
CA ALA A 176 -19.65 12.53 29.45
C ALA A 176 -21.02 13.21 29.57
N VAL A 177 -21.95 12.61 30.35
CA VAL A 177 -23.27 13.19 30.63
C VAL A 177 -23.15 14.54 31.33
N ALA A 178 -22.26 14.67 32.31
CA ALA A 178 -22.04 15.93 33.02
C ALA A 178 -21.50 17.04 32.09
N LEU A 179 -20.52 16.72 31.25
CA LEU A 179 -19.96 17.66 30.26
C LEU A 179 -21.00 18.12 29.24
N ILE A 180 -21.82 17.20 28.71
CA ILE A 180 -22.92 17.57 27.79
C ILE A 180 -23.97 18.45 28.50
N LYS A 181 -24.27 18.19 29.78
CA LYS A 181 -25.21 19.03 30.55
C LYS A 181 -24.69 20.45 30.78
N ALA A 182 -23.36 20.63 30.85
CA ALA A 182 -22.71 21.91 31.10
C ALA A 182 -22.62 22.83 29.87
N ILE A 183 -22.86 22.31 28.66
CA ILE A 183 -22.83 23.10 27.42
C ILE A 183 -24.22 23.33 26.83
N ALA A 184 -24.39 24.49 26.18
CA ALA A 184 -25.63 24.85 25.49
C ALA A 184 -25.74 24.18 24.11
N VAL A 185 -26.12 22.89 24.12
CA VAL A 185 -26.45 22.08 22.94
C VAL A 185 -27.81 21.40 23.09
N ASP A 186 -28.46 21.12 21.96
CA ASP A 186 -29.68 20.30 21.94
C ASP A 186 -29.34 18.86 22.36
N ARG A 187 -29.77 18.47 23.56
CA ARG A 187 -29.48 17.14 24.13
C ARG A 187 -30.12 16.02 23.31
N ALA A 188 -31.23 16.27 22.61
CA ALA A 188 -31.84 15.27 21.74
C ALA A 188 -31.00 15.01 20.47
N ALA A 189 -30.02 15.86 20.19
CA ALA A 189 -29.07 15.70 19.09
C ALA A 189 -27.85 14.86 19.47
N VAL A 190 -27.68 14.49 20.75
CA VAL A 190 -26.48 13.81 21.25
C VAL A 190 -26.83 12.39 21.69
N LYS A 191 -25.98 11.44 21.30
CA LYS A 191 -26.03 10.05 21.80
C LYS A 191 -24.69 9.71 22.44
N ILE A 192 -24.72 9.38 23.73
CA ILE A 192 -23.55 8.82 24.41
C ILE A 192 -23.63 7.31 24.30
N VAL A 193 -22.55 6.68 23.86
CA VAL A 193 -22.43 5.22 23.72
C VAL A 193 -21.26 4.77 24.58
N SER A 194 -21.50 3.78 25.44
CA SER A 194 -20.42 3.18 26.22
C SER A 194 -19.42 2.52 25.29
N SER A 195 -18.15 2.87 25.41
CA SER A 195 -17.08 2.35 24.57
C SER A 195 -15.74 2.42 25.30
N THR A 196 -14.89 1.43 25.09
CA THR A 196 -13.49 1.40 25.55
C THR A 196 -12.51 1.79 24.45
N GLU A 197 -13.01 2.36 23.35
CA GLU A 197 -12.18 2.77 22.20
C GLU A 197 -11.23 3.91 22.57
N ARG A 198 -9.93 3.67 22.34
CA ARG A 198 -8.85 4.63 22.63
C ARG A 198 -7.87 4.67 21.46
N PRO A 199 -8.19 5.38 20.36
CA PRO A 199 -7.28 5.49 19.22
C PRO A 199 -5.93 6.07 19.67
N GLN A 200 -4.83 5.47 19.23
CA GLN A 200 -3.47 5.91 19.51
C GLN A 200 -2.75 6.20 18.19
N THR A 201 -1.82 7.16 18.19
CA THR A 201 -0.92 7.36 17.05
C THR A 201 0.02 6.16 16.93
N MET A 202 0.18 5.61 15.73
CA MET A 202 1.12 4.53 15.48
C MET A 202 2.55 5.07 15.32
N HIS A 203 3.54 4.29 15.73
CA HIS A 203 4.97 4.59 15.63
C HIS A 203 5.62 3.69 14.58
N ASP A 204 6.52 4.24 13.77
CA ASP A 204 7.23 3.44 12.77
C ASP A 204 8.36 2.62 13.39
N LEU A 205 8.50 1.36 12.95
CA LEU A 205 9.69 0.57 13.17
C LEU A 205 10.66 0.82 12.03
N VAL A 206 11.81 1.41 12.36
CA VAL A 206 12.86 1.75 11.42
C VAL A 206 14.16 1.08 11.87
N GLY A 207 14.85 0.42 10.94
CA GLY A 207 16.16 -0.19 11.20
C GLY A 207 17.19 0.83 11.67
N GLY A 208 18.10 0.42 12.55
CA GLY A 208 19.13 1.26 13.15
C GLY A 208 18.69 2.02 14.41
N GLN A 209 17.39 2.14 14.67
CA GLN A 209 16.90 2.83 15.86
C GLN A 209 17.15 2.05 17.14
N SER A 210 17.40 2.78 18.23
CA SER A 210 17.57 2.22 19.57
C SER A 210 16.32 1.50 20.06
N TYR A 211 16.51 0.38 20.73
CA TYR A 211 15.51 -0.23 21.60
C TYR A 211 16.19 -0.78 22.86
N SER A 212 15.44 -0.85 23.95
CA SER A 212 15.91 -1.32 25.26
C SER A 212 15.28 -2.64 25.63
N ILE A 213 16.05 -3.52 26.26
CA ILE A 213 15.64 -4.89 26.65
C ILE A 213 16.06 -5.16 28.08
N GLY A 214 15.09 -5.15 29.00
CA GLY A 214 15.30 -5.45 30.41
C GLY A 214 16.58 -4.85 31.00
N ALA A 215 17.41 -5.70 31.63
CA ALA A 215 18.67 -5.32 32.25
C ALA A 215 19.90 -5.33 31.31
N ILE A 216 19.76 -5.75 30.05
CA ILE A 216 20.87 -5.83 29.08
C ILE A 216 21.25 -4.44 28.55
N GLY A 217 20.32 -3.48 28.61
CA GLY A 217 20.55 -2.08 28.29
C GLY A 217 19.94 -1.68 26.95
N ARG A 218 20.77 -1.61 25.90
CA ARG A 218 20.41 -1.03 24.60
C ARG A 218 20.98 -1.83 23.43
N CYS A 219 20.15 -2.10 22.44
CA CYS A 219 20.53 -2.61 21.13
C CYS A 219 19.89 -1.77 20.01
N SER A 220 20.18 -2.13 18.77
CA SER A 220 19.63 -1.51 17.58
C SER A 220 18.61 -2.43 16.89
N THR A 221 17.52 -1.84 16.41
CA THR A 221 16.50 -2.50 15.59
C THR A 221 17.15 -2.92 14.27
N GLY A 222 16.98 -4.17 13.84
CA GLY A 222 17.50 -4.68 12.56
C GLY A 222 16.57 -4.35 11.39
N PHE A 223 15.83 -5.35 10.92
CA PHE A 223 14.88 -5.19 9.83
C PHE A 223 13.45 -5.52 10.26
N SER A 224 12.49 -4.72 9.80
CA SER A 224 11.06 -5.02 9.90
C SER A 224 10.70 -6.31 9.17
N VAL A 225 9.91 -7.17 9.81
CA VAL A 225 9.49 -8.47 9.26
C VAL A 225 8.03 -8.77 9.58
N ILE A 226 7.42 -9.59 8.73
CA ILE A 226 6.07 -10.11 8.87
C ILE A 226 6.17 -11.64 8.92
N GLY A 227 5.63 -12.24 9.98
CA GLY A 227 5.33 -13.66 10.06
C GLY A 227 3.87 -13.92 9.72
N LYS A 228 3.42 -15.19 9.78
CA LYS A 228 2.06 -15.59 9.37
C LYS A 228 0.94 -14.80 10.06
N THR A 229 1.10 -14.54 11.35
CA THR A 229 0.09 -13.83 12.18
C THR A 229 0.68 -12.69 12.99
N THR A 230 1.99 -12.46 12.88
CA THR A 230 2.72 -11.53 13.73
C THR A 230 3.54 -10.56 12.90
N LYS A 231 3.74 -9.36 13.43
CA LYS A 231 4.59 -8.32 12.85
C LYS A 231 5.69 -7.95 13.84
N GLY A 232 6.87 -7.60 13.35
CA GLY A 232 7.99 -7.37 14.25
C GLY A 232 9.25 -6.89 13.55
N PHE A 233 10.38 -7.11 14.22
CA PHE A 233 11.69 -6.81 13.69
C PHE A 233 12.74 -7.86 14.11
N LEU A 234 13.79 -7.97 13.32
CA LEU A 234 14.97 -8.79 13.63
C LEU A 234 15.95 -8.00 14.51
N SER A 235 16.66 -8.68 15.40
CA SER A 235 17.78 -8.12 16.16
C SER A 235 18.79 -9.22 16.51
N ALA A 236 19.88 -8.89 17.21
CA ALA A 236 20.87 -9.91 17.60
C ALA A 236 20.33 -10.81 18.72
N GLY A 237 20.80 -12.05 18.78
CA GLY A 237 20.36 -13.03 19.78
C GLY A 237 20.88 -12.69 21.17
N HIS A 238 22.12 -12.21 21.26
CA HIS A 238 22.72 -11.80 22.53
C HIS A 238 22.04 -10.59 23.19
N CYS A 239 21.18 -9.85 22.47
CA CYS A 239 20.43 -8.71 23.01
C CYS A 239 19.28 -9.11 23.95
N GLY A 240 18.82 -10.36 23.92
CA GLY A 240 17.71 -10.80 24.76
C GLY A 240 17.30 -12.25 24.54
N LYS A 241 16.74 -12.86 25.58
CA LYS A 241 16.18 -14.22 25.52
C LYS A 241 14.69 -14.18 25.14
N ALA A 242 14.15 -15.28 24.65
CA ALA A 242 12.71 -15.43 24.45
C ALA A 242 11.93 -15.02 25.71
N GLY A 243 10.87 -14.23 25.54
CA GLY A 243 10.08 -13.64 26.62
C GLY A 243 10.59 -12.29 27.15
N SER A 244 11.76 -11.81 26.72
CA SER A 244 12.26 -10.49 27.14
C SER A 244 11.39 -9.36 26.57
N ILE A 245 10.98 -8.42 27.43
CA ILE A 245 10.19 -7.25 27.04
C ILE A 245 11.10 -6.17 26.45
N THR A 246 10.61 -5.51 25.40
CA THR A 246 11.32 -4.45 24.68
C THR A 246 10.56 -3.12 24.72
N THR A 247 11.32 -2.03 24.76
CA THR A 247 10.82 -0.65 24.75
C THR A 247 11.56 0.13 23.66
N GLY A 248 10.83 0.89 22.83
CA GLY A 248 11.44 1.66 21.75
C GLY A 248 12.23 2.87 22.24
N ALA A 249 12.96 3.53 21.34
CA ALA A 249 13.75 4.74 21.65
C ALA A 249 12.92 5.87 22.32
N ASN A 250 11.64 5.94 22.00
CA ASN A 250 10.67 6.88 22.56
C ASN A 250 10.13 6.48 23.95
N ARG A 251 10.67 5.42 24.57
CA ARG A 251 10.24 4.85 25.86
C ARG A 251 8.81 4.28 25.87
N VAL A 252 8.22 4.02 24.70
CA VAL A 252 6.92 3.36 24.58
C VAL A 252 7.10 1.84 24.50
N PRO A 253 6.26 1.03 25.18
CA PRO A 253 6.30 -0.42 25.06
C PRO A 253 6.27 -0.86 23.59
N GLN A 254 7.20 -1.72 23.19
CA GLN A 254 7.41 -2.07 21.78
C GLN A 254 6.95 -3.49 21.48
N GLY A 255 7.48 -4.46 22.21
CA GLY A 255 7.27 -5.86 21.88
C GLY A 255 7.92 -6.83 22.85
N VAL A 256 7.93 -8.10 22.45
CA VAL A 256 8.54 -9.19 23.21
C VAL A 256 9.41 -10.02 22.27
N VAL A 257 10.60 -10.40 22.73
CA VAL A 257 11.48 -11.34 22.01
C VAL A 257 10.74 -12.67 21.89
N HIS A 258 10.34 -13.03 20.67
CA HIS A 258 9.60 -14.25 20.39
C HIS A 258 10.53 -15.47 20.36
N ALA A 259 11.65 -15.35 19.65
CA ALA A 259 12.69 -16.36 19.56
C ALA A 259 14.06 -15.70 19.53
N SER A 260 15.06 -16.39 20.08
CA SER A 260 16.44 -15.93 20.12
C SER A 260 17.39 -17.13 20.15
N THR A 261 18.48 -17.03 19.38
CA THR A 261 19.55 -18.03 19.30
C THR A 261 20.88 -17.32 19.54
N PHE A 262 21.55 -17.68 20.64
CA PHE A 262 22.91 -17.27 21.00
C PHE A 262 23.43 -18.11 22.18
N PRO A 263 24.64 -18.70 22.13
CA PRO A 263 25.59 -18.73 20.99
C PRO A 263 25.17 -19.75 19.90
N GLY A 264 26.07 -20.08 18.96
CA GLY A 264 25.84 -20.93 17.79
C GLY A 264 25.58 -20.11 16.53
N SER A 265 24.46 -19.40 16.54
CA SER A 265 24.16 -18.24 15.70
C SER A 265 23.91 -17.03 16.60
N ASP A 266 23.71 -15.83 16.05
CA ASP A 266 23.44 -14.62 16.82
C ASP A 266 22.31 -13.78 16.22
N PHE A 267 21.08 -14.24 16.44
CA PHE A 267 19.88 -13.54 15.97
C PHE A 267 18.66 -13.77 16.86
N SER A 268 17.72 -12.85 16.80
CA SER A 268 16.43 -12.90 17.45
C SER A 268 15.34 -12.26 16.59
N TYR A 269 14.10 -12.67 16.86
CA TYR A 269 12.89 -12.08 16.29
C TYR A 269 12.02 -11.52 17.41
N ILE A 270 11.68 -10.23 17.32
CA ILE A 270 10.85 -9.53 18.29
C ILE A 270 9.49 -9.27 17.66
N THR A 271 8.43 -9.81 18.27
CA THR A 271 7.04 -9.48 17.90
C THR A 271 6.64 -8.16 18.54
N THR A 272 6.04 -7.26 17.77
CA THR A 272 5.64 -5.92 18.24
C THR A 272 4.14 -5.82 18.46
N ASN A 273 3.74 -4.92 19.37
CA ASN A 273 2.33 -4.64 19.64
C ASN A 273 1.70 -3.77 18.53
N SER A 274 0.39 -3.49 18.64
CA SER A 274 -0.37 -2.78 17.62
C SER A 274 0.04 -1.31 17.43
N LEU A 275 0.73 -0.71 18.40
CA LEU A 275 1.19 0.69 18.33
C LEU A 275 2.38 0.89 17.40
N TRP A 276 3.03 -0.19 16.96
CA TRP A 276 4.22 -0.12 16.10
C TRP A 276 3.93 -0.66 14.70
N THR A 277 4.29 0.12 13.68
CA THR A 277 4.09 -0.18 12.27
C THR A 277 5.43 -0.57 11.65
N PRO A 278 5.60 -1.82 11.20
CA PRO A 278 6.76 -2.22 10.42
C PRO A 278 6.88 -1.37 9.16
N THR A 279 8.05 -0.76 8.96
CA THR A 279 8.35 -0.03 7.71
C THR A 279 9.52 -0.69 6.98
N PRO A 280 9.60 -0.53 5.64
CA PRO A 280 10.73 -1.04 4.88
C PRO A 280 11.93 -0.10 4.93
N ASN A 281 12.19 0.57 6.05
CA ASN A 281 13.15 1.66 6.13
C ASN A 281 14.21 1.41 7.19
N THR A 282 15.41 1.94 6.95
CA THR A 282 16.52 1.99 7.89
C THR A 282 17.07 3.42 7.95
N ASP A 283 17.41 3.89 9.14
CA ASP A 283 18.04 5.19 9.37
C ASP A 283 19.42 5.25 8.70
N ASN A 284 19.68 6.27 7.89
CA ASN A 284 20.94 6.45 7.17
C ASN A 284 21.90 7.47 7.82
N GLY A 285 21.60 7.94 9.04
CA GLY A 285 22.42 8.86 9.81
C GLY A 285 22.44 10.30 9.30
N ALA A 286 21.81 10.60 8.16
CA ALA A 286 21.75 11.94 7.56
C ALA A 286 20.39 12.62 7.75
N GLY A 287 19.59 12.17 8.74
CA GLY A 287 18.20 12.61 8.91
C GLY A 287 17.27 12.08 7.83
N SER A 288 17.66 11.02 7.14
CA SER A 288 16.90 10.37 6.07
C SER A 288 16.91 8.84 6.26
N MET A 289 16.28 8.12 5.33
CA MET A 289 16.13 6.67 5.40
C MET A 289 16.60 6.02 4.10
N VAL A 290 17.21 4.84 4.23
CA VAL A 290 17.37 3.89 3.12
C VAL A 290 16.19 2.94 3.15
N SER A 291 15.50 2.86 2.02
CA SER A 291 14.44 1.90 1.80
C SER A 291 14.99 0.53 1.40
N ILE A 292 14.42 -0.52 1.97
CA ILE A 292 14.83 -1.91 1.76
C ILE A 292 13.96 -2.52 0.66
N ALA A 293 14.57 -2.91 -0.45
CA ALA A 293 13.88 -3.52 -1.59
C ALA A 293 13.88 -5.05 -1.54
N GLY A 294 14.81 -5.65 -0.81
CA GLY A 294 14.96 -7.10 -0.73
C GLY A 294 16.12 -7.53 0.16
N SER A 295 16.56 -8.78 0.00
CA SER A 295 17.66 -9.39 0.75
C SER A 295 18.64 -10.17 -0.13
N ARG A 296 18.85 -9.70 -1.37
CA ARG A 296 19.87 -10.29 -2.25
C ARG A 296 21.24 -10.13 -1.61
N GLN A 297 21.91 -11.26 -1.35
CA GLN A 297 23.24 -11.25 -0.74
C GLN A 297 24.26 -10.59 -1.69
N ALA A 298 24.99 -9.62 -1.18
CA ALA A 298 26.10 -8.99 -1.87
C ALA A 298 27.34 -9.87 -1.81
N ILE A 299 28.20 -9.77 -2.83
CA ILE A 299 29.44 -10.55 -2.94
C ILE A 299 30.59 -9.93 -2.13
N LYS A 300 31.67 -10.69 -1.92
CA LYS A 300 32.91 -10.17 -1.33
C LYS A 300 33.42 -8.97 -2.13
N GLY A 301 33.91 -7.94 -1.44
CA GLY A 301 34.39 -6.69 -2.01
C GLY A 301 33.28 -5.67 -2.28
N ALA A 302 32.01 -6.07 -2.23
CA ALA A 302 30.90 -5.13 -2.37
C ALA A 302 30.88 -4.15 -1.18
N SER A 303 30.48 -2.91 -1.48
CA SER A 303 30.21 -1.92 -0.44
C SER A 303 29.03 -2.36 0.41
N VAL A 304 29.18 -2.20 1.72
CA VAL A 304 28.13 -2.47 2.69
C VAL A 304 28.15 -1.38 3.74
N CYS A 305 26.97 -0.90 4.09
CA CYS A 305 26.76 0.07 5.14
C CYS A 305 25.95 -0.55 6.26
N ARG A 306 26.08 0.00 7.46
CA ARG A 306 25.38 -0.45 8.64
C ARG A 306 24.80 0.74 9.39
N SER A 307 23.68 0.52 10.08
CA SER A 307 23.01 1.53 10.91
C SER A 307 22.84 1.05 12.35
N GLY A 308 23.14 1.89 13.33
CA GLY A 308 22.89 1.57 14.73
C GLY A 308 22.90 2.77 15.68
N ALA A 309 22.37 2.51 16.87
CA ALA A 309 22.03 3.50 17.88
C ALA A 309 23.24 4.18 18.54
N THR A 310 24.45 3.64 18.40
CA THR A 310 25.66 4.21 19.02
C THR A 310 26.50 4.96 17.99
N THR A 311 26.88 4.31 16.89
CA THR A 311 27.81 4.92 15.92
C THR A 311 27.13 5.47 14.68
N GLY A 312 25.81 5.33 14.56
CA GLY A 312 25.02 5.80 13.43
C GLY A 312 25.28 4.98 12.17
N TRP A 313 25.34 5.67 11.03
CA TRP A 313 25.58 5.09 9.71
C TRP A 313 27.08 5.00 9.39
N ARG A 314 27.57 3.79 9.13
CA ARG A 314 28.99 3.51 8.80
C ARG A 314 29.07 2.59 7.60
N CYS A 315 30.07 2.77 6.75
CA CYS A 315 30.23 1.98 5.53
C CYS A 315 31.66 1.45 5.37
N GLY A 316 31.79 0.44 4.53
CA GLY A 316 33.02 -0.27 4.23
C GLY A 316 32.73 -1.36 3.20
N THR A 317 33.40 -2.50 3.30
CA THR A 317 33.32 -3.59 2.33
C THR A 317 33.17 -4.97 3.00
N ILE A 318 32.53 -5.88 2.29
CA ILE A 318 32.45 -7.29 2.69
C ILE A 318 33.79 -7.96 2.45
N GLN A 319 34.37 -8.56 3.49
CA GLN A 319 35.72 -9.12 3.45
C GLN A 319 35.70 -10.65 3.29
N GLN A 320 34.92 -11.36 4.10
CA GLN A 320 34.79 -12.83 4.05
C GLN A 320 33.38 -13.27 4.47
N PHE A 321 32.91 -14.40 3.94
CA PHE A 321 31.71 -15.09 4.40
C PHE A 321 32.08 -16.28 5.29
N ASN A 322 31.12 -16.81 6.03
CA ASN A 322 31.24 -18.03 6.83
C ASN A 322 32.39 -18.00 7.86
N ALA A 323 32.57 -16.85 8.52
CA ALA A 323 33.50 -16.70 9.62
C ALA A 323 32.91 -17.29 10.92
N SER A 324 33.79 -17.83 11.76
CA SER A 324 33.47 -18.23 13.13
C SER A 324 34.19 -17.32 14.11
N VAL A 325 33.47 -16.87 15.14
CA VAL A 325 33.97 -16.01 16.21
C VAL A 325 33.65 -16.67 17.55
N THR A 326 34.64 -16.76 18.44
CA THR A 326 34.45 -17.27 19.80
C THR A 326 34.31 -16.10 20.76
N TYR A 327 33.09 -15.87 21.25
CA TYR A 327 32.78 -14.92 22.31
C TYR A 327 32.92 -15.58 23.69
N PRO A 328 32.96 -14.80 24.80
CA PRO A 328 32.98 -15.37 26.15
C PRO A 328 31.81 -16.33 26.45
N GLN A 329 30.67 -16.14 25.79
CA GLN A 329 29.46 -16.95 25.95
C GLN A 329 29.45 -18.22 25.08
N GLY A 330 30.34 -18.30 24.07
CA GLY A 330 30.43 -19.42 23.14
C GLY A 330 30.76 -18.99 21.71
N SER A 331 30.93 -19.98 20.83
CA SER A 331 31.24 -19.73 19.42
C SER A 331 29.98 -19.48 18.60
N VAL A 332 30.08 -18.52 17.68
CA VAL A 332 29.08 -18.19 16.67
C VAL A 332 29.71 -18.41 15.29
N SER A 333 28.98 -19.10 14.41
CA SER A 333 29.46 -19.48 13.06
C SER A 333 28.58 -18.91 11.97
N GLY A 334 29.03 -18.98 10.70
CA GLY A 334 28.24 -18.48 9.56
C GLY A 334 28.25 -16.95 9.40
N LEU A 335 29.07 -16.24 10.16
CA LEU A 335 29.08 -14.77 10.16
C LEU A 335 29.74 -14.21 8.89
N THR A 336 29.30 -13.04 8.46
CA THR A 336 29.99 -12.27 7.42
C THR A 336 30.88 -11.22 8.06
N ARG A 337 32.16 -11.20 7.69
CA ARG A 337 33.17 -10.27 8.17
C ARG A 337 33.24 -9.04 7.26
N THR A 338 33.33 -7.86 7.85
CA THR A 338 33.49 -6.57 7.15
C THR A 338 34.52 -5.70 7.86
N ASP A 339 35.03 -4.67 7.17
CA ASP A 339 35.88 -3.61 7.74
C ASP A 339 35.10 -2.38 8.23
N VAL A 340 33.77 -2.51 8.35
CA VAL A 340 32.92 -1.45 8.89
C VAL A 340 33.12 -1.37 10.39
N CYS A 341 33.33 -0.18 10.95
CA CYS A 341 33.44 -0.01 12.40
C CYS A 341 32.06 -0.10 13.08
N ALA A 342 32.02 -0.60 14.33
CA ALA A 342 30.86 -0.51 15.21
C ALA A 342 31.29 -0.58 16.68
N GLU A 343 30.42 -0.16 17.58
CA GLU A 343 30.66 -0.12 19.03
C GLU A 343 29.48 -0.67 19.83
N SER A 344 29.62 -0.78 21.16
CA SER A 344 28.56 -1.32 22.02
C SER A 344 27.24 -0.56 21.86
N GLY A 345 26.14 -1.29 21.70
CA GLY A 345 24.80 -0.76 21.41
C GLY A 345 24.42 -0.75 19.92
N ASP A 346 25.38 -0.97 19.02
CA ASP A 346 25.12 -1.15 17.59
C ASP A 346 24.62 -2.56 17.23
N SER A 347 24.75 -3.51 18.15
CA SER A 347 24.26 -4.88 18.05
C SER A 347 22.81 -4.94 17.58
N GLY A 348 22.52 -5.87 16.66
CA GLY A 348 21.21 -6.05 16.05
C GLY A 348 20.89 -5.09 14.90
N GLY A 349 21.64 -3.99 14.75
CA GLY A 349 21.40 -3.00 13.70
C GLY A 349 21.65 -3.57 12.30
N PRO A 350 20.97 -3.07 11.26
CA PRO A 350 21.03 -3.63 9.92
C PRO A 350 22.34 -3.32 9.20
N PHE A 351 22.78 -4.26 8.37
CA PHE A 351 23.75 -4.10 7.29
C PHE A 351 23.01 -4.14 5.94
N ILE A 352 23.28 -3.16 5.07
CA ILE A 352 22.61 -2.93 3.80
C ILE A 352 23.65 -2.71 2.71
N SER A 353 23.43 -3.32 1.55
CA SER A 353 24.18 -3.03 0.33
C SER A 353 23.21 -2.47 -0.70
N ILE A 354 23.40 -1.21 -1.11
CA ILE A 354 22.47 -0.43 -1.94
C ILE A 354 21.10 -0.31 -1.25
N ASP A 355 20.19 -1.23 -1.53
CA ASP A 355 18.83 -1.34 -0.99
C ASP A 355 18.51 -2.77 -0.53
N GLN A 356 19.52 -3.64 -0.45
CA GLN A 356 19.39 -5.05 -0.10
C GLN A 356 19.86 -5.29 1.34
N ALA A 357 18.97 -5.85 2.16
CA ALA A 357 19.30 -6.33 3.49
C ALA A 357 20.36 -7.44 3.42
N GLN A 358 21.46 -7.26 4.14
CA GLN A 358 22.57 -8.22 4.20
C GLN A 358 22.55 -9.02 5.50
N GLY A 359 22.31 -8.34 6.63
CA GLY A 359 22.35 -8.98 7.94
C GLY A 359 22.23 -8.01 9.10
N ILE A 360 22.44 -8.51 10.30
CA ILE A 360 22.36 -7.74 11.55
C ILE A 360 23.67 -7.82 12.34
N THR A 361 24.09 -6.73 12.97
CA THR A 361 25.35 -6.66 13.73
C THR A 361 25.37 -7.70 14.86
N SER A 362 26.36 -8.60 14.84
CA SER A 362 26.63 -9.57 15.93
C SER A 362 27.71 -9.05 16.87
N GLY A 363 28.88 -8.69 16.33
CA GLY A 363 30.01 -8.24 17.15
C GLY A 363 31.03 -7.44 16.36
N ALA A 364 31.94 -6.80 17.09
CA ALA A 364 32.97 -5.93 16.52
C ALA A 364 34.30 -6.03 17.27
N SER A 365 35.38 -5.63 16.62
CA SER A 365 36.68 -5.36 17.23
C SER A 365 37.23 -4.02 16.71
N GLY A 366 38.00 -3.31 17.54
CA GLY A 366 38.41 -1.93 17.26
C GLY A 366 37.34 -0.91 17.68
N ASN A 367 37.31 0.25 17.03
CA ASN A 367 36.30 1.30 17.25
C ASN A 367 36.17 2.23 16.04
N CYS A 368 35.23 3.18 16.07
CA CYS A 368 35.02 4.09 14.93
C CYS A 368 35.98 5.28 14.86
N ALA A 369 36.90 5.44 15.81
CA ALA A 369 37.95 6.46 15.77
C ALA A 369 39.22 5.98 15.03
N VAL A 370 39.59 4.70 15.19
CA VAL A 370 40.81 4.13 14.56
C VAL A 370 40.52 3.05 13.51
N GLY A 371 39.25 2.66 13.35
CA GLY A 371 38.84 1.56 12.49
C GLY A 371 38.71 0.24 13.25
N GLY A 372 38.18 -0.77 12.56
CA GLY A 372 37.85 -2.04 13.17
C GLY A 372 37.27 -3.03 12.19
N PHE A 373 36.89 -4.19 12.71
CA PHE A 373 36.16 -5.20 11.96
C PHE A 373 34.83 -5.49 12.63
N THR A 374 33.80 -5.71 11.84
CA THR A 374 32.50 -6.17 12.32
C THR A 374 32.12 -7.49 11.69
N TYR A 375 31.29 -8.21 12.43
CA TYR A 375 30.69 -9.46 12.01
C TYR A 375 29.17 -9.31 12.09
N PHE A 376 28.48 -9.70 11.03
CA PHE A 376 27.02 -9.69 10.98
C PHE A 376 26.46 -11.09 10.71
N GLN A 377 25.30 -11.38 11.31
CA GLN A 377 24.52 -12.57 10.98
C GLN A 377 23.76 -12.34 9.67
N PRO A 378 23.88 -13.20 8.64
CA PRO A 378 23.16 -13.05 7.38
C PRO A 378 21.63 -13.05 7.56
N VAL A 379 20.94 -12.09 6.92
CA VAL A 379 19.49 -11.93 7.11
C VAL A 379 18.69 -13.12 6.59
N ASN A 380 19.12 -13.74 5.48
CA ASN A 380 18.38 -14.83 4.83
C ASN A 380 18.30 -16.11 5.69
N GLU A 381 19.33 -16.36 6.52
CA GLU A 381 19.30 -17.46 7.50
C GLU A 381 18.20 -17.24 8.53
N ILE A 382 18.07 -16.01 9.05
CA ILE A 382 17.08 -15.64 10.06
C ILE A 382 15.66 -15.75 9.49
N LEU A 383 15.46 -15.21 8.28
CA LEU A 383 14.18 -15.26 7.57
C LEU A 383 13.74 -16.71 7.34
N THR A 384 14.66 -17.59 6.93
CA THR A 384 14.38 -19.01 6.71
C THR A 384 14.09 -19.74 8.03
N THR A 385 14.91 -19.49 9.06
CA THR A 385 14.81 -20.19 10.34
C THR A 385 13.48 -19.92 11.04
N TYR A 386 12.97 -18.70 10.94
CA TYR A 386 11.72 -18.29 11.60
C TYR A 386 10.51 -18.18 10.67
N ASP A 387 10.65 -18.59 9.39
CA ASP A 387 9.56 -18.51 8.39
C ASP A 387 8.98 -17.08 8.29
N LEU A 388 9.87 -16.10 8.13
CA LEU A 388 9.56 -14.67 8.13
C LEU A 388 9.76 -14.06 6.73
N SER A 389 8.92 -13.07 6.42
CA SER A 389 9.07 -12.22 5.24
C SER A 389 9.59 -10.84 5.62
N LEU A 390 10.59 -10.36 4.89
CA LEU A 390 11.12 -9.00 5.03
C LEU A 390 10.09 -7.96 4.58
N VAL A 391 9.88 -6.93 5.40
CA VAL A 391 9.11 -5.75 4.96
C VAL A 391 9.99 -4.96 4.00
N THR A 392 9.55 -4.84 2.76
CA THR A 392 10.29 -4.19 1.68
C THR A 392 9.45 -3.07 1.06
N THR A 393 10.06 -2.15 0.32
CA THR A 393 9.30 -1.19 -0.50
C THR A 393 8.42 -1.88 -1.53
N ALA A 394 8.80 -3.12 -1.87
CA ALA A 394 8.00 -4.08 -2.60
C ALA A 394 6.78 -4.65 -1.81
N SER A 395 6.49 -4.13 -0.60
CA SER A 395 5.19 -4.33 0.08
C SER A 395 4.07 -3.44 -0.49
N THR A 396 4.40 -2.56 -1.45
CA THR A 396 3.60 -2.48 -2.67
C THR A 396 4.29 -3.42 -3.66
N PRO A 397 3.66 -4.49 -4.19
CA PRO A 397 4.31 -5.39 -5.16
C PRO A 397 5.10 -4.56 -6.16
N PRO A 398 6.30 -4.99 -6.61
CA PRO A 398 7.04 -4.21 -7.59
C PRO A 398 6.06 -3.81 -8.68
N LEU A 399 5.80 -2.49 -8.79
CA LEU A 399 5.27 -1.95 -10.02
C LEU A 399 6.29 -2.42 -11.02
N ILE A 400 5.88 -3.36 -11.86
CA ILE A 400 6.55 -3.72 -13.09
C ILE A 400 6.87 -2.37 -13.71
N SER A 401 8.14 -1.98 -13.66
CA SER A 401 8.61 -0.80 -14.34
C SER A 401 8.05 -0.92 -15.76
N THR A 402 7.20 0.04 -16.10
CA THR A 402 6.64 0.28 -17.44
C THR A 402 5.77 -0.77 -18.10
N GLY A 403 5.32 -1.84 -17.42
CA GLY A 403 4.39 -2.80 -18.03
C GLY A 403 4.94 -3.44 -19.32
N THR A 404 6.26 -3.57 -19.41
CA THR A 404 6.95 -4.09 -20.60
C THR A 404 7.65 -5.44 -20.36
N CYS A 405 7.54 -6.05 -19.16
CA CYS A 405 8.30 -7.24 -18.72
C CYS A 405 9.83 -7.21 -19.04
N THR A 406 10.38 -6.04 -19.37
CA THR A 406 11.78 -5.80 -19.71
C THR A 406 12.56 -5.49 -18.43
N GLY A 407 13.71 -6.14 -18.22
CA GLY A 407 14.55 -5.94 -17.03
C GLY A 407 14.77 -7.19 -16.19
N TYR A 408 14.19 -8.31 -16.58
CA TYR A 408 14.53 -9.62 -16.01
C TYR A 408 15.84 -10.15 -16.62
N PRO A 409 16.72 -10.82 -15.83
CA PRO A 409 17.92 -11.48 -16.33
C PRO A 409 17.62 -12.52 -17.41
N ASP A 410 16.52 -13.27 -17.28
CA ASP A 410 16.06 -14.20 -18.31
C ASP A 410 14.80 -13.63 -18.97
N THR A 411 14.79 -13.59 -20.29
CA THR A 411 13.61 -13.18 -21.08
C THR A 411 13.38 -14.14 -22.23
N ALA A 412 12.12 -14.34 -22.60
CA ALA A 412 11.71 -15.15 -23.72
C ALA A 412 10.48 -14.58 -24.41
N THR A 413 10.39 -14.77 -25.72
CA THR A 413 9.24 -14.35 -26.52
C THR A 413 8.67 -15.55 -27.26
N GLY A 414 7.40 -15.46 -27.65
CA GLY A 414 6.74 -16.48 -28.46
C GLY A 414 5.37 -16.04 -28.95
N THR A 415 4.66 -16.94 -29.62
CA THR A 415 3.29 -16.72 -30.08
C THR A 415 2.47 -17.97 -29.78
N LEU A 416 1.28 -17.79 -29.19
CA LEU A 416 0.37 -18.90 -28.89
C LEU A 416 -0.96 -18.74 -29.63
N ARG A 417 -1.52 -19.88 -30.01
CA ARG A 417 -2.91 -19.99 -30.46
C ARG A 417 -3.79 -20.33 -29.27
N ASN A 418 -5.06 -19.96 -29.35
CA ASN A 418 -6.06 -20.21 -28.31
C ASN A 418 -6.06 -21.69 -27.87
N GLY A 419 -6.08 -21.93 -26.57
CA GLY A 419 -6.03 -23.26 -25.95
C GLY A 419 -4.67 -23.97 -26.04
N ARG A 420 -3.59 -23.28 -26.40
CA ARG A 420 -2.23 -23.87 -26.48
C ARG A 420 -1.32 -23.35 -25.38
N SER A 421 -0.28 -24.13 -25.10
CA SER A 421 0.69 -23.82 -24.06
C SER A 421 2.12 -23.76 -24.60
N ALA A 422 2.95 -22.92 -23.98
CA ALA A 422 4.40 -22.87 -24.16
C ALA A 422 5.11 -23.17 -22.83
N TYR A 423 6.35 -23.64 -22.90
CA TYR A 423 7.14 -24.01 -21.74
C TYR A 423 8.52 -23.36 -21.79
N HIS A 424 8.93 -22.75 -20.68
CA HIS A 424 10.24 -22.14 -20.52
C HIS A 424 10.98 -22.77 -19.33
N PRO A 425 12.03 -23.58 -19.56
CA PRO A 425 12.77 -24.21 -18.47
C PRO A 425 13.51 -23.17 -17.61
N THR A 426 13.68 -23.46 -16.33
CA THR A 426 14.51 -22.68 -15.41
C THR A 426 15.06 -23.60 -14.30
N ARG A 427 16.02 -23.13 -13.52
CA ARG A 427 16.63 -23.90 -12.44
C ARG A 427 16.91 -22.97 -11.27
N ALA A 428 16.51 -23.40 -10.07
CA ALA A 428 16.94 -22.79 -8.84
C ALA A 428 18.18 -23.52 -8.31
N ASN A 429 19.30 -22.83 -8.20
CA ASN A 429 20.53 -23.39 -7.63
C ASN A 429 20.52 -23.31 -6.11
N THR A 430 19.80 -22.33 -5.56
CA THR A 430 19.62 -22.13 -4.12
C THR A 430 18.14 -22.02 -3.76
N ALA A 431 17.81 -22.12 -2.47
CA ALA A 431 16.46 -21.81 -2.02
C ALA A 431 16.25 -20.29 -2.13
N GLY A 432 15.16 -19.84 -2.72
CA GLY A 432 14.91 -18.41 -2.86
C GLY A 432 13.70 -18.08 -3.71
N VAL A 433 13.63 -16.82 -4.14
CA VAL A 433 12.45 -16.27 -4.81
C VAL A 433 12.58 -16.38 -6.33
N HIS A 434 11.63 -17.08 -6.95
CA HIS A 434 11.30 -16.96 -8.36
C HIS A 434 10.45 -15.72 -8.58
N LEU A 435 10.85 -14.86 -9.51
CA LEU A 435 10.06 -13.73 -9.98
C LEU A 435 9.80 -13.92 -11.47
N SER A 436 8.60 -13.61 -11.92
CA SER A 436 8.30 -13.58 -13.35
C SER A 436 7.20 -12.60 -13.70
N CYS A 437 7.23 -12.16 -14.94
CA CYS A 437 6.30 -11.26 -15.59
C CYS A 437 5.99 -11.84 -16.97
N LEU A 438 4.72 -11.99 -17.30
CA LEU A 438 4.25 -12.33 -18.63
C LEU A 438 3.49 -11.13 -19.18
N GLN A 439 3.68 -10.85 -20.46
CA GLN A 439 2.94 -9.85 -21.20
C GLN A 439 2.58 -10.41 -22.56
N ALA A 440 1.30 -10.55 -22.82
CA ALA A 440 0.68 -10.93 -24.09
C ALA A 440 0.04 -9.71 -24.77
N GLU A 441 -0.44 -9.89 -25.99
CA GLU A 441 -1.13 -8.85 -26.75
C GLU A 441 -2.46 -8.43 -26.09
N GLU A 442 -2.82 -7.15 -26.22
CA GLU A 442 -4.10 -6.65 -25.70
C GLU A 442 -5.29 -7.43 -26.28
N GLY A 443 -6.25 -7.77 -25.41
CA GLY A 443 -7.43 -8.56 -25.79
C GLY A 443 -7.21 -10.08 -25.75
N THR A 444 -6.08 -10.55 -25.23
CA THR A 444 -5.83 -11.96 -24.92
C THR A 444 -5.89 -12.24 -23.41
N ASP A 445 -6.13 -13.49 -23.06
CA ASP A 445 -6.13 -14.02 -21.70
C ASP A 445 -5.10 -15.15 -21.63
N PHE A 446 -3.91 -14.81 -21.13
CA PHE A 446 -2.77 -15.72 -21.11
C PHE A 446 -2.34 -15.94 -19.66
N ASP A 447 -2.49 -17.17 -19.19
CA ASP A 447 -2.10 -17.57 -17.84
C ASP A 447 -0.62 -17.93 -17.76
N LEU A 448 -0.05 -17.72 -16.57
CA LEU A 448 1.29 -18.13 -16.20
C LEU A 448 1.26 -19.11 -15.03
N TYR A 449 2.00 -20.21 -15.16
CA TYR A 449 2.19 -21.20 -14.12
C TYR A 449 3.68 -21.45 -13.90
N LEU A 450 4.12 -21.52 -12.65
CA LEU A 450 5.43 -22.03 -12.29
C LEU A 450 5.29 -23.48 -11.84
N GLU A 451 6.03 -24.37 -12.48
CA GLU A 451 6.03 -25.79 -12.19
C GLU A 451 7.39 -26.25 -11.68
N LYS A 452 7.39 -27.11 -10.66
CA LYS A 452 8.59 -27.75 -10.11
C LYS A 452 8.64 -29.21 -10.52
N ARG A 453 9.83 -29.70 -10.87
CA ARG A 453 10.07 -31.12 -11.14
C ARG A 453 10.06 -31.91 -9.82
N THR A 454 9.26 -32.96 -9.75
CA THR A 454 9.24 -33.94 -8.63
C THR A 454 9.35 -35.34 -9.22
N ASP A 455 10.37 -36.11 -8.86
CA ASP A 455 10.69 -37.45 -9.38
C ASP A 455 10.60 -37.57 -10.93
N SER A 456 9.40 -37.83 -11.46
CA SER A 456 9.11 -37.92 -12.90
C SER A 456 8.03 -36.96 -13.43
N ASP A 457 7.39 -36.16 -12.58
CA ASP A 457 6.29 -35.26 -12.90
C ASP A 457 6.65 -33.77 -12.76
N TRP A 458 5.75 -32.91 -13.25
CA TRP A 458 5.79 -31.46 -13.08
C TRP A 458 4.57 -31.04 -12.26
N VAL A 459 4.81 -30.43 -11.10
CA VAL A 459 3.76 -29.98 -10.19
C VAL A 459 3.70 -28.46 -10.23
N THR A 460 2.51 -27.89 -10.44
CA THR A 460 2.31 -26.43 -10.35
C THR A 460 2.50 -25.99 -8.90
N VAL A 461 3.45 -25.08 -8.67
CA VAL A 461 3.80 -24.55 -7.35
C VAL A 461 3.41 -23.08 -7.17
N ALA A 462 3.15 -22.37 -8.27
CA ALA A 462 2.54 -21.05 -8.26
C ALA A 462 1.80 -20.77 -9.57
N THR A 463 0.79 -19.92 -9.50
CA THR A 463 -0.11 -19.57 -10.62
C THR A 463 -0.37 -18.07 -10.63
N ALA A 464 -0.52 -17.52 -11.83
CA ALA A 464 -1.08 -16.22 -12.11
C ALA A 464 -2.02 -16.37 -13.33
N ASP A 465 -3.32 -16.33 -13.07
CA ASP A 465 -4.42 -16.74 -13.95
C ASP A 465 -5.50 -15.65 -14.02
N SER A 466 -5.07 -14.39 -14.09
CA SER A 466 -6.01 -13.28 -14.20
C SER A 466 -6.49 -13.14 -15.65
N PRO A 467 -7.69 -12.57 -15.90
CA PRO A 467 -8.21 -12.39 -17.25
C PRO A 467 -7.50 -11.26 -18.02
N ASN A 468 -6.25 -10.96 -17.69
CA ASN A 468 -5.46 -9.88 -18.28
C ASN A 468 -4.40 -10.48 -19.19
N PRO A 469 -3.94 -9.74 -20.21
CA PRO A 469 -2.79 -10.17 -20.99
C PRO A 469 -1.48 -10.07 -20.20
N SER A 470 -1.50 -9.69 -18.92
CA SER A 470 -0.29 -9.49 -18.13
C SER A 470 -0.38 -10.21 -16.80
N GLU A 471 0.56 -11.14 -16.59
CA GLU A 471 0.63 -11.98 -15.40
C GLU A 471 1.94 -11.79 -14.66
N SER A 472 1.95 -12.08 -13.36
CA SER A 472 3.19 -12.06 -12.57
C SER A 472 3.16 -13.09 -11.46
N ILE A 473 4.26 -13.84 -11.31
CA ILE A 473 4.43 -14.81 -10.23
C ILE A 473 5.60 -14.37 -9.34
N ARG A 474 5.37 -14.46 -8.02
CA ARG A 474 6.40 -14.45 -6.99
C ARG A 474 6.27 -15.71 -6.15
N TYR A 475 7.28 -16.56 -6.16
CA TYR A 475 7.24 -17.85 -5.46
C TYR A 475 8.58 -18.16 -4.78
N THR A 476 8.55 -18.47 -3.49
CA THR A 476 9.75 -18.94 -2.77
C THR A 476 9.84 -20.46 -2.90
N GLY A 477 10.87 -20.95 -3.59
CA GLY A 477 11.10 -22.35 -3.87
C GLY A 477 12.42 -22.86 -3.33
N ALA A 478 12.49 -24.16 -3.02
CA ALA A 478 13.75 -24.85 -2.73
C ALA A 478 14.56 -25.07 -4.02
N PRO A 479 15.88 -25.39 -3.95
CA PRO A 479 16.67 -25.72 -5.13
C PRO A 479 16.02 -26.85 -5.94
N GLY A 480 16.17 -26.80 -7.26
CA GLY A 480 15.60 -27.82 -8.14
C GLY A 480 15.39 -27.36 -9.57
N GLN A 481 14.82 -28.25 -10.38
CA GLN A 481 14.39 -27.93 -11.74
C GLN A 481 12.98 -27.34 -11.72
N TYR A 482 12.81 -26.24 -12.43
CA TYR A 482 11.56 -25.53 -12.58
C TYR A 482 11.25 -25.30 -14.07
N ARG A 483 10.01 -24.95 -14.38
CA ARG A 483 9.66 -24.38 -15.69
C ARG A 483 8.47 -23.44 -15.55
N TYR A 484 8.41 -22.43 -16.39
CA TYR A 484 7.21 -21.64 -16.58
C TYR A 484 6.37 -22.28 -17.68
N ARG A 485 5.08 -22.48 -17.42
CA ARG A 485 4.09 -22.89 -18.42
C ARG A 485 3.17 -21.69 -18.67
N ILE A 486 3.10 -21.28 -19.92
CA ILE A 486 2.24 -20.18 -20.38
C ILE A 486 1.07 -20.82 -21.13
N VAL A 487 -0.16 -20.40 -20.87
CA VAL A 487 -1.36 -20.95 -21.52
C VAL A 487 -2.16 -19.82 -22.13
N ALA A 488 -2.55 -19.93 -23.40
CA ALA A 488 -3.53 -19.02 -23.98
C ALA A 488 -4.94 -19.53 -23.65
N GLU A 489 -5.54 -19.04 -22.57
CA GLU A 489 -6.89 -19.43 -22.13
C GLU A 489 -7.96 -18.85 -23.06
N SER A 490 -7.77 -17.61 -23.52
CA SER A 490 -8.55 -17.03 -24.61
C SER A 490 -7.73 -16.08 -25.49
N GLY A 491 -8.05 -16.04 -26.78
CA GLY A 491 -7.32 -15.23 -27.76
C GLY A 491 -6.06 -15.89 -28.31
N SER A 492 -5.37 -15.23 -29.24
CA SER A 492 -4.13 -15.71 -29.86
C SER A 492 -3.26 -14.50 -30.14
N GLY A 493 -1.96 -14.59 -29.85
CA GLY A 493 -1.08 -13.43 -29.93
C GLY A 493 0.34 -13.74 -29.48
N ALA A 494 1.22 -12.76 -29.67
CA ALA A 494 2.58 -12.80 -29.14
C ALA A 494 2.60 -12.61 -27.62
N TYR A 495 3.66 -13.10 -26.99
CA TYR A 495 3.96 -12.86 -25.59
C TYR A 495 5.45 -12.60 -25.35
N LEU A 496 5.75 -11.93 -24.24
CA LEU A 496 7.05 -11.74 -23.63
C LEU A 496 6.99 -12.24 -22.18
N LEU A 497 7.86 -13.18 -21.82
CA LEU A 497 8.12 -13.64 -20.47
C LEU A 497 9.44 -13.02 -20.00
N GLY A 498 9.45 -12.38 -18.85
CA GLY A 498 10.65 -12.07 -18.07
C GLY A 498 10.66 -12.88 -16.79
N CYS A 499 11.77 -13.50 -16.42
CA CYS A 499 11.87 -14.27 -15.19
C CYS A 499 13.25 -14.26 -14.52
N THR A 500 13.25 -14.61 -13.23
CA THR A 500 14.44 -14.87 -12.42
C THR A 500 14.27 -16.17 -11.67
N ALA A 501 15.37 -16.88 -11.44
CA ALA A 501 15.44 -17.97 -10.49
C ALA A 501 16.60 -17.76 -9.50
N PRO A 502 16.45 -18.22 -8.25
CA PRO A 502 17.44 -18.09 -7.18
C PRO A 502 18.62 -19.07 -7.25
#